data_AF-A0A242LLC5-F1
#
_entry.id   AF-A0A242LLC5-F1
#
_cell.length_a   1.000
_cell.length_b   1.000
_cell.length_c   1.000
_cell.angle_alpha   90.00
_cell.angle_beta   90.00
_cell.angle_gamma   90.00
#
_symmetry.space_group_name_H-M   'P 1'
#
loop_
_entity.id
_entity.type
_entity.pdbx_description
1 polymer ?
#
loop_
_entity_poly.entity_id
_entity_poly.type
_entity_poly.pdbx_seq_one_letter_code
_entity_poly.pdbx_strand_id
1 'polypeptide(L)'
;MEILPIRDSLIEESRHPEAMYVAAPQPDIKSEARPFLEGGDVLVYGKTIFVGYSGLASNLNGINWLKSLLAYLDYTGFIKNNQLIGNL
;
A
#
# COMPACT_ATOMS: atom_id res chain seq x y z
N MET A 1 4.25 5.81 -14.36
CA MET A 1 4.38 5.08 -15.65
C MET A 1 4.43 3.57 -15.47
N GLU A 2 4.65 3.05 -14.25
CA GLU A 2 4.80 1.61 -13.98
C GLU A 2 3.55 0.78 -14.29
N ILE A 3 2.34 1.33 -14.14
CA ILE A 3 1.09 0.59 -14.42
C ILE A 3 0.78 0.45 -15.92
N LEU A 4 1.47 1.20 -16.79
CA LEU A 4 1.14 1.27 -18.23
C LEU A 4 1.26 -0.09 -18.94
N PRO A 5 2.30 -0.91 -18.70
CA PRO A 5 2.45 -2.20 -19.38
C PRO A 5 1.35 -3.21 -19.05
N ILE A 6 0.64 -3.04 -17.92
CA ILE A 6 -0.42 -3.97 -17.46
C ILE A 6 -1.82 -3.37 -17.51
N ARG A 7 -1.97 -2.17 -18.11
CA ARG A 7 -3.22 -1.39 -18.06
C ARG A 7 -4.42 -2.17 -18.57
N ASP A 8 -4.27 -2.87 -19.70
CA ASP A 8 -5.39 -3.58 -20.33
C ASP A 8 -5.87 -4.72 -19.44
N SER A 9 -4.96 -5.43 -18.77
CA SER A 9 -5.30 -6.45 -17.77
C SER A 9 -6.00 -5.86 -16.55
N LEU A 10 -5.57 -4.68 -16.08
CA LEU A 10 -6.26 -3.99 -14.98
C LEU A 10 -7.69 -3.56 -15.37
N ILE A 11 -7.89 -3.11 -16.62
CA ILE A 11 -9.21 -2.77 -17.15
C ILE A 11 -10.10 -4.01 -17.23
N GLU A 12 -9.55 -5.12 -17.72
CA GLU A 12 -10.28 -6.39 -17.80
C GLU A 12 -10.70 -6.88 -16.41
N GLU A 13 -9.76 -6.96 -15.46
CA GLU A 13 -10.02 -7.38 -14.08
C GLU A 13 -11.07 -6.49 -13.40
N SER A 14 -11.02 -5.17 -13.63
CA SER A 14 -11.96 -4.21 -13.01
C SER A 14 -13.43 -4.38 -13.45
N ARG A 15 -13.72 -5.20 -14.47
CA ARG A 15 -15.09 -5.50 -14.90
C ARG A 15 -15.77 -6.57 -14.03
N HIS A 16 -14.99 -7.28 -13.23
CA HIS A 16 -15.49 -8.28 -12.30
C HIS A 16 -16.17 -7.60 -11.09
N PRO A 17 -17.39 -7.99 -10.70
CA PRO A 17 -18.11 -7.35 -9.61
C PRO A 17 -17.43 -7.51 -8.23
N GLU A 18 -16.61 -8.54 -8.07
CA GLU A 18 -15.78 -8.80 -6.89
C GLU A 18 -14.46 -8.02 -6.86
N ALA A 19 -14.04 -7.46 -8.00
CA ALA A 19 -12.77 -6.76 -8.10
C ALA A 19 -12.90 -5.29 -7.66
N MET A 20 -11.86 -4.79 -7.01
CA MET A 20 -11.77 -3.37 -6.66
C MET A 20 -10.44 -2.80 -7.18
N TYR A 21 -10.52 -1.87 -8.12
CA TYR A 21 -9.37 -1.14 -8.63
C TYR A 21 -9.28 0.24 -7.97
N VAL A 22 -8.19 0.47 -7.23
CA VAL A 22 -7.93 1.73 -6.52
C VAL A 22 -6.50 2.19 -6.77
N ALA A 23 -6.28 3.50 -6.71
CA ALA A 23 -4.95 4.10 -6.81
C ALA A 23 -4.73 5.06 -5.65
N ALA A 24 -3.53 5.03 -5.07
CA ALA A 24 -3.09 6.05 -4.13
C ALA A 24 -2.95 7.42 -4.83
N PRO A 25 -3.08 8.54 -4.10
CA PRO A 25 -2.75 9.85 -4.64
C PRO A 25 -1.33 9.85 -5.22
N GLN A 26 -1.14 10.57 -6.34
CA GLN A 26 0.17 10.68 -6.99
C GLN A 26 1.21 11.23 -5.99
N PRO A 27 2.33 10.51 -5.74
CA PRO A 27 3.37 10.95 -4.81
C PRO A 27 4.07 12.22 -5.30
N ASP A 28 4.65 12.97 -4.36
CA ASP A 28 5.54 14.09 -4.67
C ASP A 28 6.95 13.58 -4.94
N ILE A 29 7.61 14.12 -5.97
CA ILE A 29 8.97 13.72 -6.35
C ILE A 29 10.02 14.19 -5.32
N LYS A 30 9.69 15.19 -4.48
CA LYS A 30 10.64 15.91 -3.60
C LYS A 30 10.20 15.98 -2.14
N SER A 31 9.04 15.44 -1.80
CA SER A 31 8.42 15.62 -0.48
C SER A 31 7.81 14.30 -0.01
N GLU A 32 7.95 14.00 1.28
CA GLU A 32 7.23 12.89 1.92
C GLU A 32 5.81 13.27 2.34
N ALA A 33 5.33 14.46 1.97
CA ALA A 33 4.01 14.95 2.39
C ALA A 33 2.86 14.17 1.74
N ARG A 34 3.07 13.60 0.55
CA ARG A 34 2.06 12.79 -0.13
C ARG A 34 2.23 11.31 0.14
N PRO A 35 1.12 10.54 0.17
CA PRO A 35 1.18 9.08 0.29
C PRO A 35 2.12 8.47 -0.75
N PHE A 36 3.05 7.65 -0.29
CA PHE A 36 3.92 6.84 -1.15
C PHE A 36 4.06 5.44 -0.58
N LEU A 37 3.84 4.44 -1.43
CA LEU A 37 3.90 3.01 -1.13
C LEU A 37 4.48 2.29 -2.33
N GLU A 38 5.40 1.37 -2.07
CA GLU A 38 5.91 0.43 -3.06
C GLU A 38 5.35 -0.98 -2.79
N GLY A 39 4.94 -1.69 -3.84
CA GLY A 39 4.36 -3.03 -3.71
C GLY A 39 5.30 -4.03 -3.05
N GLY A 40 6.62 -3.89 -3.25
CA GLY A 40 7.64 -4.75 -2.65
C GLY A 40 7.77 -4.63 -1.13
N ASP A 41 7.26 -3.55 -0.52
CA ASP A 41 7.27 -3.34 0.93
C ASP A 41 6.05 -3.96 1.63
N VAL A 42 5.07 -4.50 0.89
CA VAL A 42 3.79 -4.95 1.45
C VAL A 42 3.68 -6.47 1.43
N LEU A 43 3.39 -7.07 2.59
CA LEU A 43 3.11 -8.50 2.73
C LEU A 43 1.70 -8.73 3.29
N VAL A 44 0.97 -9.65 2.68
CA VAL A 44 -0.40 -10.04 3.05
C VAL A 44 -0.39 -11.43 3.70
N TYR A 45 -0.92 -11.56 4.92
CA TYR A 45 -1.11 -12.83 5.63
C TYR A 45 -2.54 -12.93 6.22
N GLY A 46 -3.45 -13.55 5.47
CA GLY A 46 -4.87 -13.56 5.82
C GLY A 46 -5.44 -12.13 5.82
N LYS A 47 -6.03 -11.71 6.95
CA LYS A 47 -6.49 -10.32 7.16
C LYS A 47 -5.38 -9.37 7.68
N THR A 48 -4.18 -9.89 7.95
CA THR A 48 -3.06 -9.10 8.47
C THR A 48 -2.21 -8.58 7.32
N ILE A 49 -1.96 -7.26 7.30
CA ILE A 49 -1.08 -6.60 6.34
C ILE A 49 0.16 -6.06 7.07
N PHE A 50 1.34 -6.43 6.58
CA PHE A 50 2.62 -5.89 7.04
C PHE A 50 3.16 -4.93 5.99
N VAL A 51 3.71 -3.79 6.44
CA VAL A 51 4.32 -2.79 5.54
C VAL A 51 5.71 -2.45 6.07
N GLY A 52 6.72 -2.65 5.24
CA GLY A 52 8.09 -2.20 5.48
C GLY A 52 8.14 -0.68 5.54
N TYR A 53 8.91 -0.14 6.49
CA TYR A 53 9.11 1.31 6.60
C TYR A 53 10.58 1.61 6.89
N SER A 54 11.32 1.92 5.81
CA SER A 54 12.73 2.34 5.86
C SER A 54 12.92 3.83 5.55
N GLY A 55 11.89 4.50 5.01
CA GLY A 55 11.94 5.88 4.52
C GLY A 55 12.34 6.03 3.04
N LEU A 56 12.64 4.93 2.33
CA LEU A 56 13.08 5.00 0.92
C LEU A 56 11.96 4.71 -0.10
N ALA A 57 11.16 3.68 0.15
CA ALA A 57 10.20 3.10 -0.81
C ALA A 57 8.73 3.25 -0.36
N SER A 58 8.51 3.43 0.93
CA SER A 58 7.21 3.68 1.54
C SER A 58 7.34 4.73 2.62
N ASN A 59 6.35 5.62 2.73
CA ASN A 59 6.31 6.66 3.76
C ASN A 59 5.10 6.51 4.70
N LEU A 60 5.14 7.20 5.84
CA LEU A 60 4.08 7.10 6.84
C LEU A 60 2.70 7.55 6.31
N ASN A 61 2.66 8.52 5.39
CA ASN A 61 1.42 8.96 4.76
C ASN A 61 0.83 7.88 3.84
N GLY A 62 1.67 7.12 3.15
CA GLY A 62 1.29 5.95 2.36
C GLY A 62 0.70 4.86 3.24
N ILE A 63 1.42 4.52 4.31
CA ILE A 63 0.98 3.54 5.29
C ILE A 63 -0.38 3.91 5.89
N ASN A 64 -0.57 5.18 6.27
CA ASN A 64 -1.83 5.69 6.80
C ASN A 64 -2.96 5.64 5.75
N TRP A 65 -2.68 5.99 4.50
CA TRP A 65 -3.65 5.88 3.42
C TRP A 65 -4.13 4.43 3.23
N LEU A 66 -3.20 3.47 3.18
CA LEU A 66 -3.53 2.05 3.07
C LEU A 66 -4.30 1.56 4.31
N LYS A 67 -3.91 2.00 5.51
CA LYS A 67 -4.62 1.68 6.75
C LYS A 67 -6.08 2.11 6.68
N SER A 68 -6.34 3.34 6.24
CA SER A 68 -7.70 3.89 6.12
C SER A 68 -8.53 3.14 5.08
N LEU A 69 -7.94 2.82 3.93
CA LEU A 69 -8.60 2.03 2.89
C LEU A 69 -8.99 0.63 3.42
N LEU A 70 -8.07 -0.06 4.06
CA LEU A 70 -8.28 -1.42 4.57
C LEU A 70 -9.29 -1.47 5.72
N ALA A 71 -9.27 -0.46 6.60
CA ALA A 71 -10.27 -0.35 7.67
C ALA A 71 -11.69 -0.20 7.11
N TYR A 72 -11.87 0.55 6.02
CA TYR A 72 -13.14 0.65 5.32
C TYR A 72 -13.62 -0.70 4.74
N LEU A 73 -12.69 -1.58 4.37
CA LEU A 73 -12.96 -2.89 3.79
C LEU A 73 -13.00 -4.04 4.82
N ASP A 74 -13.03 -3.73 6.12
CA ASP A 74 -13.03 -4.72 7.22
C ASP A 74 -11.77 -5.63 7.24
N TYR A 75 -10.62 -5.09 6.80
CA TYR A 75 -9.32 -5.70 7.01
C TYR A 75 -8.72 -5.23 8.33
N THR A 76 -8.44 -6.19 9.23
CA THR A 76 -7.76 -5.96 10.51
C THR A 76 -6.24 -6.06 10.35
N GLY A 77 -5.63 -5.08 9.69
CA GLY A 77 -4.17 -5.01 9.51
C GLY A 77 -3.43 -4.48 10.75
N PHE A 78 -2.65 -5.32 11.43
CA PHE A 78 -1.60 -4.85 12.33
C PHE A 78 -0.45 -4.25 11.51
N ILE A 79 -0.48 -2.93 11.29
CA ILE A 79 0.68 -2.20 10.76
C ILE A 79 1.72 -2.11 11.86
N LYS A 80 2.63 -3.08 11.90
CA LYS A 80 3.84 -2.97 12.71
C LYS A 80 4.81 -2.05 11.95
N ASN A 81 4.98 -0.84 12.46
CA ASN A 81 6.15 -0.04 12.13
C ASN A 81 7.37 -0.87 12.50
N ASN A 82 8.15 -1.31 11.52
CA ASN A 82 9.41 -1.98 11.79
C ASN A 82 10.45 -0.91 12.20
N GLN A 83 10.18 -0.17 13.27
CA GLN A 83 11.27 0.37 14.07
C GLN A 83 11.92 -0.84 14.72
N LEU A 84 13.20 -1.03 14.41
CA LEU A 84 14.11 -1.97 15.05
C LEU A 84 13.67 -2.26 16.49
N ILE A 85 13.00 -3.39 16.72
CA ILE A 85 12.93 -3.97 18.05
C ILE A 85 14.34 -4.45 18.35
N GLY A 86 15.10 -3.58 19.00
CA GLY A 86 16.38 -3.93 19.60
C GLY A 86 16.19 -5.17 20.46
N ASN A 87 17.07 -6.14 20.20
CA ASN A 87 17.47 -7.28 21.01
C ASN A 87 16.37 -8.00 21.82
N LEU A 88 16.01 -9.19 21.32
CA LEU A 88 15.65 -10.32 22.18
C LEU A 88 16.83 -10.68 23.10
#